data_AF-A0A534KF16-F1
#
_entry.id   AF-A0A534KF16-F1
#
_cell.length_a   1.000
_cell.length_b   1.000
_cell.length_c   1.000
_cell.angle_alpha   90.00
_cell.angle_beta   90.00
_cell.angle_gamma   90.00
#
_symmetry.space_group_name_H-M   'P 1'
#
loop_
_entity.id
_entity.type
_entity.pdbx_description
1 polymer ?
#
loop_
_entity_poly.entity_id
_entity_poly.type
_entity_poly.pdbx_seq_one_letter_code
_entity_poly.pdbx_strand_id
1 'polypeptide(L)'
;MAGSFPHPRASRTAGWPRELQRASLLLGTGAALFWTSFAVGRWIVVVPSFGPTYVDLVLAWVAVVVHVSAWPDLWIGLRHLRSRDPKEGDAAVAWRAFLLTLGLVLAAVVVLPLQYHAIASTDAWLIAVYVTAFPYLAWTFVPVLALHAILFGRVANYLDPRSRYLIDAGALVLFAVAAATTAVILQNPGATAFVRSWGVGRGILPAAALAGYGLVAIGLTVDATTVWPRHRAWTPQRAR
;
A
#
# COMPACT_ATOMS: atom_id res chain seq x y z
N MET A 1 -29.66 -48.10 8.64
CA MET A 1 -28.69 -47.27 9.39
C MET A 1 -27.83 -46.53 8.37
N ALA A 2 -28.16 -45.27 8.11
CA ALA A 2 -27.50 -44.47 7.09
C ALA A 2 -26.19 -43.89 7.65
N GLY A 3 -25.06 -44.32 7.10
CA GLY A 3 -23.75 -43.74 7.41
C GLY A 3 -23.68 -42.32 6.86
N SER A 4 -23.57 -41.34 7.74
CA SER A 4 -23.28 -39.96 7.41
C SER A 4 -21.86 -39.87 6.87
N PHE A 5 -21.73 -39.79 5.54
CA PHE A 5 -20.48 -39.41 4.91
C PHE A 5 -20.07 -38.02 5.43
N PRO A 6 -18.84 -37.83 5.95
CA PRO A 6 -18.38 -36.50 6.25
C PRO A 6 -18.26 -35.75 4.94
N HIS A 7 -19.11 -34.73 4.75
CA HIS A 7 -18.92 -33.76 3.68
C HIS A 7 -17.48 -33.25 3.71
N PRO A 8 -16.81 -33.13 2.55
CA PRO A 8 -15.53 -32.48 2.49
C PRO A 8 -15.77 -31.04 2.91
N ARG A 9 -15.40 -30.70 4.15
CA ARG A 9 -15.24 -29.30 4.55
C ARG A 9 -14.19 -28.75 3.61
N ALA A 10 -14.64 -27.89 2.70
CA ALA A 10 -13.76 -27.07 1.88
C ALA A 10 -12.59 -26.62 2.74
N SER A 11 -11.37 -26.93 2.31
CA SER A 11 -10.13 -26.45 2.89
C SER A 11 -10.10 -24.92 2.74
N ARG A 12 -10.78 -24.24 3.68
CA ARG A 12 -10.87 -22.78 3.82
C ARG A 12 -9.61 -22.27 4.52
N THR A 13 -8.45 -22.72 4.05
CA THR A 13 -7.14 -22.53 4.68
C THR A 13 -6.47 -21.26 4.14
N ALA A 14 -6.42 -20.24 5.01
CA ALA A 14 -5.40 -19.19 5.11
C ALA A 14 -4.98 -18.44 3.81
N GLY A 15 -5.92 -17.73 3.17
CA GLY A 15 -5.59 -16.80 2.07
C GLY A 15 -5.00 -15.46 2.54
N TRP A 16 -5.50 -14.93 3.66
CA TRP A 16 -5.29 -13.53 4.05
C TRP A 16 -3.82 -13.05 4.12
N PRO A 17 -2.82 -13.85 4.56
CA PRO A 17 -1.43 -13.40 4.56
C PRO A 17 -0.90 -13.22 3.13
N ARG A 18 -1.33 -14.06 2.18
CA ARG A 18 -0.91 -14.00 0.77
C ARG A 18 -1.52 -12.80 0.06
N GLU A 19 -2.79 -12.50 0.30
CA GLU A 19 -3.43 -11.32 -0.29
C GLU A 19 -2.77 -10.04 0.27
N LEU A 20 -2.55 -9.94 1.58
CA LEU A 20 -1.86 -8.79 2.17
C LEU A 20 -0.41 -8.66 1.69
N GLN A 21 0.28 -9.78 1.45
CA GLN A 21 1.63 -9.78 0.90
C GLN A 21 1.65 -9.25 -0.54
N ARG A 22 0.73 -9.71 -1.40
CA ARG A 22 0.62 -9.20 -2.77
C ARG A 22 0.32 -7.72 -2.78
N ALA A 23 -0.60 -7.29 -1.93
CA ALA A 23 -0.89 -5.89 -1.74
C ALA A 23 0.34 -5.08 -1.30
N SER A 24 1.11 -5.55 -0.31
CA SER A 24 2.30 -4.83 0.15
C SER A 24 3.38 -4.73 -0.94
N LEU A 25 3.55 -5.78 -1.75
CA LEU A 25 4.42 -5.75 -2.92
C LEU A 25 3.93 -4.75 -3.98
N LEU A 26 2.65 -4.76 -4.33
CA LEU A 26 2.07 -3.82 -5.29
C LEU A 26 2.18 -2.37 -4.80
N LEU A 27 1.91 -2.11 -3.52
CA LEU A 27 2.09 -0.79 -2.92
C LEU A 27 3.56 -0.34 -2.97
N GLY A 28 4.49 -1.24 -2.68
CA GLY A 28 5.92 -0.99 -2.85
C GLY A 28 6.28 -0.69 -4.30
N THR A 29 5.91 -1.55 -5.24
CA THR A 29 6.17 -1.35 -6.67
C THR A 29 5.55 -0.04 -7.19
N GLY A 30 4.34 0.29 -6.77
CA GLY A 30 3.69 1.58 -7.06
C GLY A 30 4.53 2.74 -6.53
N ALA A 31 5.01 2.68 -5.28
CA ALA A 31 5.90 3.70 -4.72
C ALA A 31 7.22 3.83 -5.52
N ALA A 32 7.80 2.71 -5.98
CA ALA A 32 9.01 2.72 -6.80
C ALA A 32 8.78 3.37 -8.17
N LEU A 33 7.67 3.02 -8.82
CA LEU A 33 7.28 3.57 -10.12
C LEU A 33 6.98 5.08 -10.01
N PHE A 34 6.29 5.49 -8.95
CA PHE A 34 6.02 6.90 -8.68
C PHE A 34 7.29 7.68 -8.35
N TRP A 35 8.29 7.05 -7.76
CA TRP A 35 9.59 7.68 -7.56
C TRP A 35 10.40 7.78 -8.84
N THR A 36 10.48 6.69 -9.60
CA THR A 36 11.21 6.64 -10.86
C THR A 36 10.65 7.65 -11.87
N SER A 37 9.36 7.97 -11.83
CA SER A 37 8.83 9.09 -12.63
C SER A 37 9.53 10.42 -12.32
N PHE A 38 9.80 10.74 -11.05
CA PHE A 38 10.54 11.97 -10.71
C PHE A 38 12.02 11.91 -11.13
N ALA A 39 12.63 10.73 -11.06
CA ALA A 39 14.04 10.53 -11.40
C ALA A 39 14.32 10.61 -12.91
N VAL A 40 13.39 10.13 -13.74
CA VAL A 40 13.50 10.18 -15.21
C VAL A 40 13.47 11.62 -15.74
N GLY A 41 12.87 12.55 -15.00
CA GLY A 41 12.74 13.95 -15.41
C GLY A 41 11.82 14.14 -16.61
N ARG A 42 11.86 15.33 -17.25
CA ARG A 42 10.99 15.70 -18.38
C ARG A 42 11.43 15.06 -19.70
N TRP A 43 11.52 13.73 -19.74
CA TRP A 43 11.80 13.02 -20.98
C TRP A 43 10.52 12.93 -21.83
N ILE A 44 10.63 13.32 -23.11
CA ILE A 44 9.50 13.41 -24.03
C ILE A 44 9.65 12.35 -25.11
N VAL A 45 8.59 11.57 -25.32
CA VAL A 45 8.44 10.65 -26.46
C VAL A 45 7.36 11.20 -27.38
N VAL A 46 7.66 11.32 -28.66
CA VAL A 46 6.69 11.78 -29.65
C VAL A 46 5.88 10.60 -30.14
N VAL A 47 4.58 10.59 -29.84
CA VAL A 47 3.66 9.56 -30.32
C VAL A 47 2.86 10.12 -31.50
N PRO A 48 2.90 9.51 -32.69
CA PRO A 48 2.31 10.08 -33.92
C PRO A 48 0.85 10.51 -33.80
N SER A 49 0.05 9.82 -32.96
CA SER A 49 -1.38 10.08 -32.80
C SER A 49 -1.73 10.95 -31.59
N PHE A 50 -0.79 11.20 -30.67
CA PHE A 50 -1.04 11.82 -29.36
C PHE A 50 -0.14 13.03 -29.07
N GLY A 51 0.85 13.32 -29.93
CA GLY A 51 1.79 14.42 -29.72
C GLY A 51 2.90 14.10 -28.70
N PRO A 52 3.58 15.12 -28.14
CA PRO A 52 4.64 14.93 -27.15
C PRO A 52 4.07 14.35 -25.84
N THR A 53 4.49 13.14 -25.50
CA THR A 53 4.10 12.42 -24.29
C THR A 53 5.25 12.43 -23.28
N TYR A 54 4.95 12.81 -22.05
CA TYR A 54 5.90 12.90 -20.95
C TYR A 54 6.07 11.54 -20.27
N VAL A 55 7.29 10.99 -20.28
CA VAL A 55 7.57 9.63 -19.75
C VAL A 55 7.41 9.57 -18.24
N ASP A 56 7.78 10.63 -17.52
CA ASP A 56 7.52 10.79 -16.10
C ASP A 56 6.02 10.72 -15.80
N LEU A 57 5.18 11.36 -16.63
CA LEU A 57 3.73 11.30 -16.49
C LEU A 57 3.18 9.88 -16.70
N VAL A 58 3.67 9.15 -17.72
CA VAL A 58 3.25 7.77 -17.97
C VAL A 58 3.62 6.88 -16.79
N LEU A 59 4.86 6.97 -16.29
CA LEU A 59 5.32 6.19 -15.14
C LEU A 59 4.51 6.49 -13.88
N ALA A 60 4.17 7.75 -13.64
CA ALA A 60 3.34 8.13 -12.50
C ALA A 60 1.91 7.57 -12.61
N TRP A 61 1.32 7.57 -13.79
CA TRP A 61 0.02 6.93 -14.01
C TRP A 61 0.08 5.42 -13.84
N VAL A 62 1.11 4.75 -14.36
CA VAL A 62 1.33 3.33 -14.12
C VAL A 62 1.47 3.06 -12.62
N ALA A 63 2.17 3.92 -11.89
CA ALA A 63 2.30 3.82 -10.44
C ALA A 63 0.95 3.90 -9.71
N VAL A 64 0.07 4.83 -10.11
CA VAL A 64 -1.29 4.95 -9.58
C VAL A 64 -2.09 3.68 -9.89
N VAL A 65 -2.02 3.17 -11.12
CA VAL A 65 -2.72 1.94 -11.51
C VAL A 65 -2.24 0.75 -10.68
N VAL A 66 -0.92 0.61 -10.49
CA VAL A 66 -0.32 -0.44 -9.66
C VAL A 66 -0.78 -0.30 -8.21
N HIS A 67 -0.81 0.93 -7.67
CA HIS A 67 -1.31 1.19 -6.33
C HIS A 67 -2.79 0.80 -6.16
N VAL A 68 -3.65 1.21 -7.09
CA VAL A 68 -5.09 0.89 -7.08
C VAL A 68 -5.31 -0.63 -7.24
N SER A 69 -4.45 -1.31 -8.00
CA SER A 69 -4.50 -2.76 -8.16
C SER A 69 -4.21 -3.53 -6.86
N ALA A 70 -3.60 -2.90 -5.85
CA ALA A 70 -3.40 -3.49 -4.53
C ALA A 70 -4.68 -3.55 -3.69
N TRP A 71 -5.69 -2.74 -4.01
CA TRP A 71 -6.89 -2.59 -3.18
C TRP A 71 -7.77 -3.84 -3.10
N PRO A 72 -8.03 -4.58 -4.19
CA PRO A 72 -8.76 -5.84 -4.11
C PRO A 72 -8.11 -6.83 -3.14
N ASP A 73 -6.77 -6.94 -3.20
CA ASP A 73 -6.00 -7.82 -2.32
C ASP A 73 -6.06 -7.35 -0.85
N LEU A 74 -5.91 -6.05 -0.58
CA LEU A 74 -6.10 -5.48 0.77
C LEU A 74 -7.50 -5.73 1.31
N TRP A 75 -8.51 -5.53 0.46
CA TRP A 75 -9.90 -5.71 0.82
C TRP A 75 -10.22 -7.16 1.18
N ILE A 76 -9.77 -8.10 0.35
CA ILE A 76 -9.94 -9.54 0.59
C ILE A 76 -9.20 -9.96 1.85
N GLY A 77 -7.93 -9.58 1.99
CA GLY A 77 -7.09 -9.95 3.14
C GLY A 77 -7.66 -9.41 4.45
N LEU A 78 -8.00 -8.12 4.50
CA LEU A 78 -8.55 -7.50 5.71
C LEU A 78 -9.98 -7.96 6.03
N ARG A 79 -10.81 -8.26 5.02
CA ARG A 79 -12.15 -8.81 5.24
C ARG A 79 -12.06 -10.19 5.88
N HIS A 80 -11.15 -11.04 5.39
CA HIS A 80 -10.92 -12.34 5.98
C HIS A 80 -10.39 -12.22 7.41
N LEU A 81 -9.43 -11.32 7.66
CA LEU A 81 -8.91 -11.03 9.00
C LEU A 81 -10.02 -10.63 9.96
N ARG A 82 -10.84 -9.64 9.58
CA ARG A 82 -11.97 -9.14 10.38
C ARG A 82 -13.06 -10.19 10.61
N SER A 83 -13.27 -11.09 9.66
CA SER A 83 -14.23 -12.19 9.83
C SER A 83 -13.77 -13.26 10.82
N ARG A 84 -12.44 -13.38 11.01
CA ARG A 84 -11.83 -14.37 11.90
C ARG A 84 -11.86 -13.92 13.36
N ASP A 85 -11.60 -12.64 13.61
CA ASP A 85 -11.69 -12.07 14.96
C ASP A 85 -12.52 -10.75 14.99
N PRO A 86 -13.86 -10.85 14.98
CA PRO A 86 -14.73 -9.68 14.89
C PRO A 86 -14.80 -8.85 16.17
N LYS A 87 -14.27 -9.35 17.29
CA LYS A 87 -14.31 -8.66 18.60
C LYS A 87 -13.03 -7.90 18.91
N GLU A 88 -11.97 -8.11 18.14
CA GLU A 88 -10.67 -7.52 18.41
C GLU A 88 -10.51 -6.14 17.76
N GLY A 89 -9.99 -5.18 18.52
CA GLY A 89 -9.89 -3.78 18.10
C GLY A 89 -8.91 -3.55 16.96
N ASP A 90 -7.85 -4.35 16.86
CA ASP A 90 -6.77 -4.13 15.90
C ASP A 90 -7.22 -4.35 14.44
N ALA A 91 -7.98 -5.40 14.15
CA ALA A 91 -8.57 -5.61 12.82
C ALA A 91 -9.52 -4.48 12.41
N ALA A 92 -10.28 -3.91 13.36
CA ALA A 92 -11.15 -2.77 13.10
C ALA A 92 -10.34 -1.49 12.79
N VAL A 93 -9.23 -1.26 13.48
CA VAL A 93 -8.33 -0.13 13.21
C VAL A 93 -7.65 -0.29 11.85
N ALA A 94 -7.15 -1.48 11.51
CA ALA A 94 -6.56 -1.77 10.21
C ALA A 94 -7.57 -1.51 9.06
N TRP A 95 -8.81 -1.95 9.25
CA TRP A 95 -9.90 -1.70 8.30
C TRP A 95 -10.21 -0.21 8.14
N ARG A 96 -10.25 0.55 9.24
CA ARG A 96 -10.45 2.00 9.20
C ARG A 96 -9.29 2.71 8.49
N ALA A 97 -8.05 2.31 8.76
CA ALA A 97 -6.88 2.86 8.10
C ALA A 97 -6.93 2.61 6.58
N PHE A 98 -7.33 1.40 6.16
CA PHE A 98 -7.58 1.10 4.75
C PHE A 98 -8.67 2.00 4.14
N LEU A 99 -9.83 2.14 4.78
CA LEU A 99 -10.92 2.98 4.27
C LEU A 99 -10.55 4.46 4.20
N LEU A 100 -9.78 4.97 5.17
CA LEU A 100 -9.26 6.34 5.15
C LEU A 100 -8.26 6.53 4.00
N THR A 101 -7.42 5.53 3.74
CA THR A 101 -6.48 5.54 2.60
C THR A 101 -7.25 5.60 1.28
N LEU A 102 -8.28 4.75 1.15
CA LEU A 102 -9.17 4.73 -0.02
C LEU A 102 -9.84 6.09 -0.21
N GLY A 103 -10.44 6.65 0.85
CA GLY A 103 -11.09 7.95 0.80
C GLY A 103 -10.14 9.08 0.41
N LEU A 104 -8.92 9.06 0.93
CA LEU A 104 -7.88 10.05 0.61
C LEU A 104 -7.43 9.96 -0.85
N VAL A 105 -7.20 8.74 -1.38
CA VAL A 105 -6.82 8.56 -2.78
C VAL A 105 -7.97 8.92 -3.72
N LEU A 106 -9.21 8.54 -3.39
CA LEU A 106 -10.39 8.95 -4.17
C LEU A 106 -10.57 10.47 -4.15
N ALA A 107 -10.42 11.12 -2.99
CA ALA A 107 -10.45 12.57 -2.88
C ALA A 107 -9.37 13.21 -3.76
N ALA A 108 -8.14 12.67 -3.76
CA ALA A 108 -7.09 13.12 -4.66
C ALA A 108 -7.52 13.00 -6.13
N VAL A 109 -8.01 11.82 -6.54
CA VAL A 109 -8.45 11.52 -7.90
C VAL A 109 -9.66 12.38 -8.34
N VAL A 110 -10.52 12.85 -7.43
CA VAL A 110 -11.67 13.71 -7.75
C VAL A 110 -11.29 15.20 -7.75
N VAL A 111 -10.47 15.64 -6.79
CA VAL A 111 -10.02 17.03 -6.69
C VAL A 111 -9.13 17.40 -7.87
N LEU A 112 -8.33 16.47 -8.38
CA LEU A 112 -7.44 16.70 -9.52
C LEU A 112 -8.22 17.12 -10.80
N PRO A 113 -9.26 16.39 -11.27
CA PRO A 113 -10.14 16.81 -12.36
C PRO A 113 -10.92 18.11 -12.11
N LEU A 114 -11.32 18.38 -10.86
CA LEU A 114 -12.06 19.60 -10.52
C LEU A 114 -11.16 20.84 -10.57
N GLN A 115 -9.95 20.75 -10.01
CA GLN A 115 -8.91 21.78 -10.18
C GLN A 115 -8.56 21.95 -11.66
N TYR A 116 -8.50 20.84 -12.41
CA TYR A 116 -8.31 20.87 -13.85
C TYR A 116 -9.42 21.64 -14.56
N HIS A 117 -10.70 21.36 -14.29
CA HIS A 117 -11.82 22.07 -14.94
C HIS A 117 -11.81 23.57 -14.61
N ALA A 118 -11.42 23.95 -13.39
CA ALA A 118 -11.32 25.34 -12.98
C ALA A 118 -10.17 26.12 -13.66
N ILE A 119 -9.10 25.42 -14.07
CA ILE A 119 -7.88 26.03 -14.66
C ILE A 119 -7.88 25.92 -16.20
N ALA A 120 -8.58 24.94 -16.78
CA ALA A 120 -8.53 24.58 -18.20
C ALA A 120 -9.30 25.52 -19.16
N SER A 121 -9.57 26.78 -18.78
CA SER A 121 -10.30 27.71 -19.67
C SER A 121 -9.46 28.29 -20.81
N THR A 122 -8.18 27.93 -20.95
CA THR A 122 -7.32 28.42 -22.06
C THR A 122 -6.21 27.41 -22.42
N ASP A 123 -6.08 27.09 -23.71
CA ASP A 123 -5.32 25.98 -24.28
C ASP A 123 -3.79 25.97 -23.98
N ALA A 124 -3.32 24.96 -23.23
CA ALA A 124 -1.96 24.38 -23.16
C ALA A 124 -1.95 23.17 -22.20
N TRP A 125 -2.68 22.12 -22.57
CA TRP A 125 -3.52 21.35 -21.64
C TRP A 125 -2.84 20.18 -20.89
N LEU A 126 -1.88 19.47 -21.46
CA LEU A 126 -1.13 18.42 -20.74
C LEU A 126 -0.03 18.99 -19.84
N ILE A 127 0.55 20.14 -20.22
CA ILE A 127 1.66 20.78 -19.52
C ILE A 127 1.16 21.56 -18.30
N ALA A 128 0.01 22.23 -18.40
CA ALA A 128 -0.60 22.94 -17.27
C ALA A 128 -0.98 21.97 -16.12
N VAL A 129 -1.60 20.83 -16.45
CA VAL A 129 -1.93 19.75 -15.49
C VAL A 129 -0.68 19.23 -14.78
N TYR A 130 0.39 19.03 -15.54
CA TYR A 130 1.68 18.58 -15.03
C TYR A 130 2.32 19.58 -14.05
N VAL A 131 2.31 20.88 -14.36
CA VAL A 131 2.96 21.91 -13.53
C VAL A 131 2.16 22.22 -12.26
N THR A 132 0.82 22.20 -12.32
CA THR A 132 -0.01 22.68 -11.21
C THR A 132 -0.46 21.56 -10.28
N ALA A 133 -0.89 20.40 -10.78
CA ALA A 133 -1.63 19.42 -9.98
C ALA A 133 -0.74 18.29 -9.42
N PHE A 134 0.29 17.89 -10.17
CA PHE A 134 1.20 16.81 -9.82
C PHE A 134 1.95 17.02 -8.48
N PRO A 135 2.40 18.24 -8.13
CA PRO A 135 3.02 18.48 -6.83
C PRO A 135 2.07 18.21 -5.65
N TYR A 136 0.76 18.45 -5.80
CA TYR A 136 -0.24 18.27 -4.75
C TYR A 136 -0.66 16.80 -4.54
N LEU A 137 -0.66 15.99 -5.61
CA LEU A 137 -0.88 14.54 -5.50
C LEU A 137 0.17 13.90 -4.58
N ALA A 138 1.40 14.37 -4.67
CA ALA A 138 2.52 13.93 -3.86
C ALA A 138 2.29 14.18 -2.34
N TRP A 139 1.56 15.24 -1.97
CA TRP A 139 1.22 15.50 -0.56
C TRP A 139 0.30 14.44 0.03
N THR A 140 -0.57 13.83 -0.78
CA THR A 140 -1.46 12.76 -0.30
C THR A 140 -0.68 11.49 0.04
N PHE A 141 0.53 11.33 -0.51
CA PHE A 141 1.39 10.17 -0.25
C PHE A 141 1.86 10.08 1.21
N VAL A 142 2.04 11.22 1.88
CA VAL A 142 2.50 11.27 3.29
C VAL A 142 1.49 10.62 4.24
N PRO A 143 0.21 11.07 4.30
CA PRO A 143 -0.80 10.40 5.11
C PRO A 143 -1.09 8.97 4.62
N VAL A 144 -0.96 8.66 3.33
CA VAL A 144 -1.07 7.28 2.81
C VAL A 144 -0.01 6.36 3.43
N LEU A 145 1.27 6.77 3.48
CA LEU A 145 2.33 5.99 4.11
C LEU A 145 2.08 5.76 5.60
N ALA A 146 1.62 6.79 6.31
CA ALA A 146 1.28 6.68 7.74
C ALA A 146 0.10 5.72 7.97
N LEU A 147 -0.93 5.79 7.13
CA LEU A 147 -2.08 4.89 7.21
C LEU A 147 -1.70 3.44 6.88
N HIS A 148 -0.81 3.22 5.91
CA HIS A 148 -0.26 1.90 5.64
C HIS A 148 0.57 1.35 6.80
N ALA A 149 1.40 2.19 7.44
CA ALA A 149 2.14 1.80 8.64
C ALA A 149 1.17 1.35 9.75
N ILE A 150 0.10 2.11 10.00
CA ILE A 150 -0.93 1.74 10.98
C ILE A 150 -1.61 0.44 10.58
N LEU A 151 -2.02 0.29 9.31
CA LEU A 151 -2.68 -0.91 8.80
C LEU A 151 -1.81 -2.15 9.04
N PHE A 152 -0.57 -2.14 8.55
CA PHE A 152 0.31 -3.30 8.63
C PHE A 152 0.79 -3.56 10.06
N GLY A 153 1.05 -2.53 10.87
CA GLY A 153 1.39 -2.71 12.30
C GLY A 153 0.24 -3.34 13.09
N ARG A 154 -1.02 -3.04 12.76
CA ARG A 154 -2.18 -3.71 13.39
C ARG A 154 -2.35 -5.14 12.91
N VAL A 155 -2.07 -5.41 11.63
CA VAL A 155 -2.05 -6.76 11.08
C VAL A 155 -0.96 -7.62 11.74
N ALA A 156 0.18 -7.03 12.11
CA ALA A 156 1.30 -7.73 12.74
C ALA A 156 0.93 -8.48 14.04
N ASN A 157 -0.06 -7.98 14.78
CA ASN A 157 -0.52 -8.59 16.03
C ASN A 157 -1.18 -9.96 15.85
N TYR A 158 -1.58 -10.30 14.62
CA TYR A 158 -2.23 -11.57 14.28
C TYR A 158 -1.26 -12.67 13.83
N LEU A 159 0.04 -12.37 13.86
CA LEU A 159 1.09 -13.20 13.27
C LEU A 159 2.09 -13.66 14.32
N ASP A 160 2.84 -14.71 13.99
CA ASP A 160 3.90 -15.23 14.84
C ASP A 160 4.94 -14.15 15.18
N PRO A 161 5.62 -14.23 16.34
CA PRO A 161 6.52 -13.16 16.83
C PRO A 161 7.61 -12.73 15.83
N ARG A 162 8.14 -13.66 15.02
CA ARG A 162 9.13 -13.36 13.99
C ARG A 162 8.56 -12.55 12.82
N SER A 163 7.37 -12.93 12.36
CA SER A 163 6.65 -12.22 11.31
C SER A 163 6.22 -10.84 11.80
N ARG A 164 5.69 -10.77 13.02
CA ARG A 164 5.34 -9.53 13.70
C ARG A 164 6.51 -8.55 13.76
N TYR A 165 7.68 -9.00 14.20
CA TYR A 165 8.87 -8.13 14.28
C TYR A 165 9.24 -7.50 12.92
N LEU A 166 9.19 -8.28 11.84
CA LEU A 166 9.50 -7.78 10.49
C LEU A 166 8.46 -6.77 10.00
N ILE A 167 7.18 -7.02 10.25
CA ILE A 167 6.10 -6.12 9.85
C ILE A 167 6.11 -4.86 10.70
N ASP A 168 6.34 -4.94 12.00
CA ASP A 168 6.49 -3.79 12.90
C ASP A 168 7.68 -2.92 12.49
N ALA A 169 8.82 -3.53 12.13
CA ALA A 169 9.97 -2.82 11.59
C ALA A 169 9.63 -2.12 10.26
N GLY A 170 8.94 -2.82 9.34
CA GLY A 170 8.48 -2.24 8.08
C GLY A 170 7.51 -1.08 8.28
N ALA A 171 6.53 -1.23 9.17
CA ALA A 171 5.58 -0.18 9.55
C ALA A 171 6.29 1.03 10.17
N LEU A 172 7.25 0.81 11.06
CA LEU A 172 8.06 1.88 11.65
C LEU A 172 8.83 2.64 10.57
N VAL A 173 9.42 1.94 9.59
CA VAL A 173 10.12 2.58 8.47
C VAL A 173 9.14 3.43 7.64
N LEU A 174 7.96 2.90 7.29
CA LEU A 174 6.93 3.67 6.55
C LEU A 174 6.49 4.92 7.31
N PHE A 175 6.28 4.81 8.63
CA PHE A 175 5.91 5.93 9.49
C PHE A 175 7.05 6.96 9.60
N ALA A 176 8.29 6.50 9.75
CA ALA A 176 9.47 7.35 9.79
C ALA A 176 9.66 8.11 8.48
N VAL A 177 9.42 7.47 7.33
CA VAL A 177 9.46 8.14 6.01
C VAL A 177 8.36 9.21 5.92
N ALA A 178 7.14 8.93 6.38
CA ALA A 178 6.06 9.92 6.41
C ALA A 178 6.43 11.12 7.31
N ALA A 179 6.97 10.86 8.50
CA ALA A 179 7.40 11.89 9.45
C ALA A 179 8.57 12.73 8.90
N ALA A 180 9.59 12.09 8.34
CA ALA A 180 10.74 12.76 7.74
C ALA A 180 10.31 13.63 6.54
N THR A 181 9.41 13.10 5.69
CA THR A 181 8.85 13.88 4.58
C THR A 181 8.13 15.13 5.09
N THR A 182 7.29 14.97 6.12
CA THR A 182 6.59 16.08 6.77
C THR A 182 7.57 17.12 7.32
N ALA A 183 8.61 16.68 8.03
CA ALA A 183 9.60 17.57 8.62
C ALA A 183 10.34 18.40 7.56
N VAL A 184 10.80 17.77 6.48
CA VAL A 184 11.51 18.47 5.40
C VAL A 184 10.60 19.48 4.70
N ILE A 185 9.33 19.13 4.50
CA ILE A 185 8.32 20.02 3.92
C ILE A 185 8.07 21.23 4.83
N LEU A 186 7.92 21.02 6.14
CA LEU A 186 7.71 22.11 7.10
C LEU A 186 8.92 23.03 7.20
N GLN A 187 10.14 22.51 7.03
CA GLN A 187 11.37 23.29 7.02
C GLN A 187 11.52 24.16 5.75
N ASN A 188 10.99 23.71 4.62
CA ASN A 188 11.08 24.42 3.34
C ASN A 188 9.72 24.46 2.64
N PRO A 189 8.75 25.23 3.16
CA PRO A 189 7.40 25.25 2.61
C PRO A 189 7.41 25.84 1.20
N GLY A 190 6.68 25.20 0.29
CA GLY A 190 6.57 25.63 -1.10
C GLY A 190 5.87 24.59 -1.97
N ALA A 191 5.39 25.01 -3.15
CA ALA A 191 4.67 24.12 -4.06
C ALA A 191 5.48 22.88 -4.47
N THR A 192 6.81 23.01 -4.56
CA THR A 192 7.71 21.90 -4.90
C THR A 192 8.39 21.27 -3.67
N ALA A 193 7.97 21.60 -2.45
CA ALA A 193 8.62 21.14 -1.22
C ALA A 193 8.67 19.61 -1.12
N PHE A 194 7.60 18.94 -1.51
CA PHE A 194 7.56 17.47 -1.58
C PHE A 194 8.61 16.93 -2.57
N VAL A 195 8.59 17.43 -3.81
CA VAL A 195 9.53 17.00 -4.87
C VAL A 195 10.98 17.26 -4.45
N ARG A 196 11.25 18.38 -3.77
CA ARG A 196 12.54 18.65 -3.16
C ARG A 196 12.83 17.71 -2.01
N SER A 197 11.90 17.42 -1.12
CA SER A 197 12.16 16.52 0.02
C SER A 197 12.51 15.10 -0.42
N TRP A 198 11.85 14.59 -1.46
CA TRP A 198 12.16 13.27 -2.01
C TRP A 198 13.38 13.32 -2.95
N GLY A 199 13.63 14.44 -3.65
CA GLY A 199 14.79 14.73 -4.50
C GLY A 199 16.12 14.99 -3.76
N VAL A 200 16.09 15.78 -2.68
CA VAL A 200 17.25 16.23 -1.89
C VAL A 200 17.88 15.05 -1.15
N GLY A 201 17.10 14.04 -0.80
CA GLY A 201 17.61 12.79 -0.23
C GLY A 201 18.31 11.86 -1.24
N ARG A 202 18.56 12.25 -2.51
CA ARG A 202 19.08 11.35 -3.57
C ARG A 202 18.32 10.01 -3.66
N GLY A 203 17.02 10.01 -3.33
CA GLY A 203 16.20 8.80 -3.33
C GLY A 203 16.21 7.98 -2.02
N ILE A 204 16.80 8.45 -0.92
CA ILE A 204 16.83 7.75 0.37
C ILE A 204 15.42 7.51 0.92
N LEU A 205 14.54 8.52 0.95
CA LEU A 205 13.17 8.40 1.45
C LEU A 205 12.34 7.37 0.65
N PRO A 206 12.31 7.41 -0.69
CA PRO A 206 11.64 6.38 -1.48
C PRO A 206 12.27 5.00 -1.33
N ALA A 207 13.60 4.89 -1.30
CA ALA A 207 14.27 3.62 -1.05
C ALA A 207 13.91 3.04 0.33
N ALA A 208 13.81 3.89 1.35
CA ALA A 208 13.36 3.51 2.68
C ALA A 208 11.88 3.07 2.67
N ALA A 209 11.00 3.77 1.96
CA ALA A 209 9.60 3.35 1.81
C ALA A 209 9.49 1.96 1.15
N LEU A 210 10.28 1.73 0.10
CA LEU A 210 10.37 0.42 -0.56
C LEU A 210 10.89 -0.66 0.38
N ALA A 211 11.93 -0.37 1.15
CA ALA A 211 12.44 -1.28 2.16
C ALA A 211 11.37 -1.57 3.22
N GLY A 212 10.59 -0.58 3.64
CA GLY A 212 9.47 -0.73 4.56
C GLY A 212 8.40 -1.68 4.01
N TYR A 213 7.95 -1.48 2.77
CA TYR A 213 7.01 -2.40 2.10
C TYR A 213 7.61 -3.80 1.88
N GLY A 214 8.90 -3.89 1.58
CA GLY A 214 9.63 -5.15 1.45
C GLY A 214 9.67 -5.93 2.77
N LEU A 215 9.98 -5.27 3.88
CA LEU A 215 9.96 -5.87 5.22
C LEU A 215 8.57 -6.39 5.59
N VAL A 216 7.52 -5.61 5.29
CA VAL A 216 6.13 -6.05 5.48
C VAL A 216 5.83 -7.29 4.63
N ALA A 217 6.19 -7.28 3.34
CA ALA A 217 5.97 -8.41 2.45
C ALA A 217 6.70 -9.67 2.95
N ILE A 218 7.96 -9.54 3.35
CA ILE A 218 8.75 -10.66 3.89
C ILE A 218 8.11 -11.18 5.17
N GLY A 219 7.72 -10.31 6.10
CA GLY A 219 7.04 -10.73 7.32
C GLY A 219 5.77 -11.54 7.02
N LEU A 220 4.96 -11.12 6.05
CA LEU A 220 3.75 -11.83 5.62
C LEU A 220 4.05 -13.18 4.92
N THR A 221 5.24 -13.36 4.32
CA THR A 221 5.66 -14.66 3.77
C THR A 221 6.11 -15.67 4.82
N VAL A 222 6.73 -15.22 5.91
CA VAL A 222 7.29 -16.10 6.94
C VAL A 222 6.17 -16.92 7.60
N ASP A 223 4.99 -16.32 7.82
CA ASP A 223 3.80 -16.98 8.37
C ASP A 223 3.14 -17.96 7.36
N ALA A 224 3.30 -17.73 6.05
CA ALA A 224 2.75 -18.63 5.03
C ALA A 224 3.46 -20.00 4.98
N THR A 225 4.62 -20.13 5.63
CA THR A 225 5.40 -21.38 5.71
C THR A 225 5.11 -22.18 6.98
N THR A 226 4.49 -21.59 8.01
CA THR A 226 4.09 -22.28 9.24
C THR A 226 2.72 -22.93 9.12
N VAL A 227 2.58 -23.81 8.12
CA VAL A 227 1.47 -24.75 8.05
C VAL A 227 1.82 -26.00 8.88
N TRP A 228 1.33 -26.03 10.14
CA TRP A 228 0.93 -27.19 10.98
C TRP A 228 1.96 -27.95 11.88
N PRO A 229 1.53 -28.64 13.00
CA PRO A 229 0.64 -29.81 12.94
C PRO A 229 -0.54 -29.88 13.94
N ARG A 230 -1.63 -30.46 13.41
CA ARG A 230 -2.57 -31.45 13.97
C ARG A 230 -2.89 -31.33 15.47
N HIS A 231 -4.19 -31.23 15.74
CA HIS A 231 -4.79 -31.64 17.01
C HIS A 231 -4.07 -32.86 17.59
N ARG A 232 -3.65 -32.75 18.86
CA ARG A 232 -3.13 -33.84 19.68
C ARG A 232 -3.98 -35.09 19.46
N ALA A 233 -3.28 -36.19 19.18
CA ALA A 233 -3.84 -37.52 19.12
C ALA A 233 -4.74 -37.78 20.33
N TRP A 234 -5.99 -38.11 20.04
CA TRP A 234 -6.93 -38.65 21.02
C TRP A 234 -6.44 -40.05 21.37
N THR A 235 -5.90 -40.25 22.58
CA THR A 235 -5.67 -41.58 23.13
C THR A 235 -6.97 -42.07 23.76
N PRO A 236 -7.59 -43.17 23.29
CA PRO A 236 -8.64 -43.82 24.05
C PRO A 236 -7.96 -44.48 25.25
N GLN A 237 -8.18 -43.92 26.43
CA GLN A 237 -7.88 -44.59 27.68
C GLN A 237 -8.79 -45.84 27.73
N ARG A 238 -8.22 -47.03 27.52
CA ARG A 238 -8.93 -48.29 27.78
C ARG A 238 -9.21 -48.35 29.28
N ALA A 239 -10.49 -48.27 29.66
CA ALA A 239 -10.94 -48.70 30.97
C ALA A 239 -10.63 -50.20 31.10
N ARG A 240 -9.94 -50.57 32.17
CA ARG A 240 -9.94 -51.93 32.73
C ARG A 240 -10.96 -51.95 33.84
#